data_AF-A0A2N9GIL8-F1
#
_entry.id   AF-A0A2N9GIL8-F1
#
_cell.length_a   1.000
_cell.length_b   1.000
_cell.length_c   1.000
_cell.angle_alpha   90.00
_cell.angle_beta   90.00
_cell.angle_gamma   90.00
#
_symmetry.space_group_name_H-M   'P 1'
#
loop_
_entity.id
_entity.type
_entity.pdbx_description
1 polymer ?
#
loop_
_entity_poly.entity_id
_entity_poly.type
_entity_poly.pdbx_seq_one_letter_code
_entity_poly.pdbx_strand_id
1 'polypeptide(L)'
;MDDIGERRRKHELRVLAGAGNKSEYDVGDEIDNFEADGDADMGDGDVDMGDGDTGDSEDEYHKQVEQRRAAKLAAKAEMYSRTLAVPPSSPETIVGKRHISYQMEKNRGLTHKRKKETKNPRKKYKEQHEKSESAERAGAGDQETYWSLWWGSLWN
;
A
#
# COMPACT_ATOMS: atom_id res chain seq x y z
N MET A 1 -24.07 28.28 23.48
CA MET A 1 -22.83 27.82 24.12
C MET A 1 -22.59 26.43 23.60
N ASP A 2 -21.68 26.28 22.64
CA ASP A 2 -21.49 25.01 21.95
C ASP A 2 -21.01 23.93 22.90
N ASP A 3 -21.79 22.86 22.95
CA ASP A 3 -21.62 21.73 23.84
C ASP A 3 -20.44 20.87 23.38
N ILE A 4 -19.23 21.32 23.73
CA ILE A 4 -17.95 20.64 23.45
C ILE A 4 -17.97 19.20 23.97
N GLY A 5 -18.70 18.95 25.07
CA GLY A 5 -18.93 17.60 25.59
C GLY A 5 -19.71 16.71 24.63
N GLU A 6 -20.76 17.22 23.98
CA GLU A 6 -21.55 16.47 23.02
C GLU A 6 -20.77 16.13 21.75
N ARG A 7 -19.97 17.07 21.24
CA ARG A 7 -19.09 16.82 20.09
C ARG A 7 -18.06 15.74 20.39
N ARG A 8 -17.47 15.76 21.59
CA ARG A 8 -16.52 14.73 22.04
C ARG A 8 -17.19 13.36 22.15
N ARG A 9 -18.37 13.27 22.79
CA ARG A 9 -19.13 12.01 22.90
C ARG A 9 -19.47 11.41 21.54
N LYS A 10 -19.93 12.22 20.58
CA LYS A 10 -20.27 11.76 19.24
C LYS A 10 -19.04 11.26 18.46
N HIS A 11 -17.89 11.89 18.66
CA HIS A 11 -16.63 11.47 18.05
C HIS A 11 -16.17 10.13 18.61
N GLU A 12 -16.20 9.95 19.93
CA GLU A 12 -15.81 8.70 20.61
C GLU A 12 -16.72 7.52 20.16
N LEU A 13 -18.04 7.73 20.09
CA LEU A 13 -19.00 6.73 19.59
C LEU A 13 -18.71 6.29 18.14
N ARG A 14 -18.42 7.25 17.26
CA ARG A 14 -18.10 6.96 15.86
C ARG A 14 -16.76 6.22 15.71
N VAL A 15 -15.77 6.57 16.54
CA VAL A 15 -14.47 5.90 16.56
C VAL A 15 -14.62 4.45 17.03
N LEU A 16 -15.42 4.20 18.08
CA LEU A 16 -15.69 2.85 18.58
C LEU A 16 -16.44 2.01 17.53
N ALA A 17 -17.49 2.56 16.90
CA ALA A 17 -18.24 1.86 15.85
C ALA A 17 -17.39 1.58 14.59
N GLY A 18 -16.48 2.49 14.24
CA GLY A 18 -15.58 2.32 13.09
C GLY A 18 -14.38 1.40 13.34
N ALA A 19 -14.05 1.13 14.61
CA ALA A 19 -12.90 0.31 15.00
C ALA A 19 -13.17 -1.21 14.92
N GLY A 20 -14.39 -1.65 14.60
CA GLY A 20 -14.72 -3.07 14.43
C GLY A 20 -14.60 -3.91 15.71
N ASN A 21 -14.39 -3.28 16.87
CA ASN A 21 -14.27 -3.95 18.16
C ASN A 21 -15.66 -4.29 18.69
N LYS A 22 -16.12 -5.52 18.43
CA LYS A 22 -17.26 -6.11 19.14
C LYS A 22 -16.82 -6.31 20.59
N SER A 23 -17.51 -5.67 21.54
CA SER A 23 -17.28 -5.93 22.96
C SER A 23 -17.62 -7.39 23.26
N GLU A 24 -16.70 -8.06 23.95
CA GLU A 24 -16.68 -9.50 24.30
C GLU A 24 -17.88 -10.01 25.11
N TYR A 25 -18.85 -9.15 25.46
CA TYR A 25 -20.02 -9.53 26.25
C TYR A 25 -21.32 -9.19 25.54
N ASP A 26 -21.66 -9.95 24.52
CA ASP A 26 -23.05 -10.15 24.10
C ASP A 26 -23.20 -11.60 23.63
N VAL A 27 -23.43 -12.50 24.59
CA VAL A 27 -23.90 -13.86 24.34
C VAL A 27 -25.40 -13.73 24.09
N GLY A 28 -25.78 -13.77 22.82
CA GLY A 28 -27.17 -13.65 22.39
C GLY A 28 -27.31 -14.10 20.94
N ASP A 29 -27.26 -15.43 20.77
CA ASP A 29 -28.02 -16.26 19.83
C ASP A 29 -28.26 -15.79 18.38
N GLU A 30 -27.86 -16.69 17.48
CA GLU A 30 -28.50 -17.00 16.19
C GLU A 30 -28.69 -15.86 15.15
N ILE A 31 -27.98 -15.97 14.03
CA ILE A 31 -28.56 -16.30 12.71
C ILE A 31 -27.52 -16.04 11.61
N ASP A 32 -27.14 -17.16 11.00
CA ASP A 32 -26.71 -17.35 9.62
C ASP A 32 -27.10 -16.22 8.64
N ASN A 33 -26.12 -15.45 8.17
CA ASN A 33 -26.18 -14.77 6.87
C ASN A 33 -24.77 -14.26 6.47
N PHE A 34 -23.94 -15.12 5.90
CA PHE A 34 -22.79 -14.65 5.12
C PHE A 34 -23.11 -14.82 3.64
N GLU A 35 -23.90 -13.86 3.14
CA GLU A 35 -24.06 -13.61 1.72
C GLU A 35 -22.70 -13.26 1.09
N ALA A 36 -22.63 -13.64 -0.18
CA ALA A 36 -21.51 -13.61 -1.10
C ALA A 36 -20.81 -12.25 -1.28
N ASP A 37 -19.62 -12.35 -1.90
CA ASP A 37 -18.90 -11.37 -2.73
C ASP A 37 -17.55 -10.95 -2.12
N GLY A 38 -16.37 -11.35 -2.60
CA GLY A 38 -15.98 -12.13 -3.76
C GLY A 38 -14.47 -11.94 -3.93
N ASP A 39 -13.70 -13.02 -3.93
CA ASP A 39 -12.40 -13.05 -4.61
C ASP A 39 -12.34 -14.33 -5.42
N ALA A 40 -12.21 -14.15 -6.72
CA ALA A 40 -12.31 -15.18 -7.72
C ALA A 40 -10.96 -15.92 -7.83
N ASP A 41 -10.87 -17.09 -7.21
CA ASP A 41 -9.97 -18.14 -7.69
C ASP A 41 -10.82 -19.17 -8.44
N MET A 42 -10.88 -18.98 -9.76
CA MET A 42 -11.56 -19.86 -10.70
C MET A 42 -10.59 -20.96 -11.14
N GLY A 43 -10.90 -22.19 -10.78
CA GLY A 43 -10.27 -23.43 -11.26
C GLY A 43 -9.78 -24.26 -10.08
N ASP A 44 -10.38 -25.37 -9.68
CA ASP A 44 -10.93 -26.44 -10.50
C ASP A 44 -11.95 -27.19 -9.63
N GLY A 45 -13.22 -27.11 -10.00
CA GLY A 45 -14.26 -27.94 -9.42
C GLY A 45 -14.27 -29.26 -10.16
N ASP A 46 -13.53 -30.25 -9.65
CA ASP A 46 -13.81 -31.63 -10.00
C ASP A 46 -14.86 -32.19 -9.04
N VAL A 47 -15.87 -32.77 -9.64
CA VAL A 47 -17.09 -33.24 -9.01
C VAL A 47 -16.78 -34.61 -8.42
N ASP A 48 -16.95 -34.73 -7.10
CA ASP A 48 -16.97 -36.02 -6.41
C ASP A 48 -18.13 -36.88 -6.94
N MET A 49 -17.84 -37.67 -7.98
CA MET A 49 -18.65 -38.77 -8.48
C MET A 49 -17.74 -39.82 -9.11
N GLY A 50 -17.21 -40.74 -8.29
CA GLY A 50 -16.42 -41.86 -8.79
C GLY A 50 -15.94 -42.81 -7.71
N ASP A 51 -16.81 -43.72 -7.29
CA ASP A 51 -16.45 -45.00 -6.68
C ASP A 51 -15.36 -45.69 -7.52
N GLY A 52 -14.16 -45.84 -6.95
CA GLY A 52 -12.96 -46.26 -7.69
C GLY A 52 -11.85 -46.73 -6.78
N ASP A 53 -12.01 -47.94 -6.25
CA ASP A 53 -10.98 -48.85 -5.73
C ASP A 53 -9.59 -48.69 -6.38
N THR A 54 -8.65 -47.93 -5.78
CA THR A 54 -7.20 -47.94 -6.08
C THR A 54 -6.35 -47.44 -4.89
N GLY A 55 -6.41 -48.14 -3.75
CA GLY A 55 -5.83 -47.70 -2.47
C GLY A 55 -4.31 -47.88 -2.24
N ASP A 56 -3.44 -47.76 -3.25
CA ASP A 56 -1.96 -47.91 -3.05
C ASP A 56 -1.12 -46.82 -3.75
N SER A 57 -1.62 -46.19 -4.83
CA SER A 57 -0.91 -45.10 -5.53
C SER A 57 -1.12 -43.70 -4.96
N GLU A 58 -2.21 -43.51 -4.21
CA GLU A 58 -2.63 -42.20 -3.69
C GLU A 58 -1.81 -41.79 -2.45
N ASP A 59 -1.46 -42.78 -1.62
CA ASP A 59 -0.62 -42.61 -0.43
C ASP A 59 0.82 -42.17 -0.77
N GLU A 60 1.36 -42.60 -1.92
CA GLU A 60 2.69 -42.17 -2.37
C GLU A 60 2.71 -40.70 -2.82
N TYR A 61 1.63 -40.25 -3.47
CA TYR A 61 1.47 -38.86 -3.88
C TYR A 61 1.40 -37.92 -2.66
N HIS A 62 0.61 -38.27 -1.65
CA HIS A 62 0.52 -37.49 -0.42
C HIS A 62 1.88 -37.38 0.30
N LYS A 63 2.64 -38.48 0.40
CA LYS A 63 4.00 -38.48 0.98
C LYS A 63 4.96 -37.56 0.20
N GLN A 64 4.87 -37.55 -1.13
CA GLN A 64 5.70 -36.69 -1.97
C GLN A 64 5.37 -35.20 -1.77
N VAL A 65 4.09 -34.85 -1.64
CA VAL A 65 3.64 -33.48 -1.38
C VAL A 65 4.14 -33.00 -0.01
N GLU A 66 4.06 -33.84 1.02
CA GLU A 66 4.58 -33.53 2.35
C GLU A 66 6.09 -33.28 2.35
N GLN A 67 6.86 -34.14 1.66
CA GLN A 67 8.32 -33.98 1.53
C GLN A 67 8.68 -32.68 0.81
N ARG A 68 7.98 -32.35 -0.29
CA ARG A 68 8.18 -31.10 -1.02
C ARG A 68 7.86 -29.88 -0.16
N ARG A 69 6.79 -29.94 0.64
CA ARG A 69 6.41 -28.88 1.58
C ARG A 69 7.45 -28.71 2.67
N ALA A 70 7.93 -29.80 3.27
CA ALA A 70 8.97 -29.79 4.29
C ALA A 70 10.29 -29.23 3.76
N ALA A 71 10.71 -29.64 2.56
CA ALA A 71 11.91 -29.12 1.91
C ALA A 71 11.80 -27.61 1.62
N LYS A 72 10.63 -27.14 1.16
CA LYS A 72 10.37 -25.71 0.93
C LYS A 72 10.42 -24.91 2.24
N LEU A 73 9.88 -25.45 3.32
CA LEU A 73 9.94 -24.81 4.64
C LEU A 73 11.37 -24.77 5.18
N ALA A 74 12.14 -25.85 5.04
CA ALA A 74 13.54 -25.91 5.46
C ALA A 74 14.41 -24.91 4.68
N ALA A 75 14.29 -24.87 3.35
CA ALA A 75 15.00 -23.89 2.51
C ALA A 75 14.64 -22.45 2.89
N LYS A 76 13.36 -22.18 3.19
CA LYS A 76 12.94 -20.86 3.70
C LYS A 76 13.53 -20.60 5.09
N ALA A 77 13.60 -21.57 5.98
CA ALA A 77 14.24 -21.39 7.28
C ALA A 77 15.74 -21.08 7.13
N GLU A 78 16.46 -21.76 6.24
CA GLU A 78 17.88 -21.50 5.96
C GLU A 78 18.13 -20.12 5.36
N MET A 79 17.29 -19.68 4.41
CA MET A 79 17.41 -18.35 3.82
C MET A 79 17.20 -17.23 4.85
N TYR A 80 16.29 -17.43 5.81
CA TYR A 80 15.92 -16.42 6.81
C TYR A 80 16.63 -16.61 8.16
N SER A 81 17.39 -17.68 8.39
CA SER A 81 18.22 -17.88 9.59
C SER A 81 19.53 -17.12 9.52
N ARG A 82 19.94 -16.68 8.31
CA ARG A 82 21.09 -15.80 8.13
C ARG A 82 20.77 -14.43 8.69
N THR A 83 21.05 -14.27 9.98
CA THR A 83 21.11 -13.00 10.68
C THR A 83 21.97 -12.06 9.87
N LEU A 84 21.33 -11.05 9.28
CA LEU A 84 22.02 -9.93 8.67
C LEU A 84 22.83 -9.28 9.79
N ALA A 85 24.14 -9.50 9.78
CA ALA A 85 25.11 -8.77 10.58
C ALA A 85 25.10 -7.32 10.08
N VAL A 86 24.04 -6.59 10.40
CA VAL A 86 24.00 -5.14 10.29
C VAL A 86 25.07 -4.65 11.27
N PRO A 87 26.17 -4.03 10.79
CA PRO A 87 27.18 -3.53 11.69
C PRO A 87 26.52 -2.54 12.65
N PRO A 88 26.80 -2.62 13.96
CA PRO A 88 26.26 -1.67 14.92
C PRO A 88 26.66 -0.26 14.49
N SER A 89 25.67 0.65 14.44
CA SER A 89 25.96 2.06 14.16
C SER A 89 26.97 2.56 15.17
N SER A 90 28.08 3.12 14.69
CA SER A 90 29.16 3.63 15.53
C SER A 90 28.62 4.58 16.60
N PRO A 91 29.07 4.46 17.87
CA PRO A 91 28.62 5.37 18.91
C PRO A 91 29.08 6.80 18.60
N GLU A 92 28.17 7.78 18.71
CA GLU A 92 28.56 9.20 18.69
C GLU A 92 29.50 9.47 19.88
N THR A 93 30.78 9.64 19.59
CA THR A 93 31.80 10.06 20.54
C THR A 93 31.60 11.54 20.90
N ILE A 94 30.64 11.81 21.79
CA ILE A 94 30.40 13.18 22.27
C ILE A 94 31.16 13.39 23.58
N VAL A 95 32.25 14.16 23.50
CA VAL A 95 32.94 14.70 24.68
C VAL A 95 32.14 15.90 25.18
N GLY A 96 31.39 15.76 26.28
CA GLY A 96 30.67 16.86 26.94
C GLY A 96 29.14 16.69 27.01
N LYS A 97 28.39 17.81 26.92
CA LYS A 97 26.92 17.82 27.03
C LYS A 97 26.26 17.29 25.76
N ARG A 98 25.24 16.45 25.94
CA ARG A 98 24.41 15.91 24.85
C ARG A 98 23.56 17.01 24.25
N HIS A 99 23.71 17.24 22.95
CA HIS A 99 22.87 18.16 22.20
C HIS A 99 21.56 17.45 21.78
N ILE A 100 20.47 18.21 21.67
CA ILE A 100 19.21 17.69 21.14
C ILE A 100 19.37 17.37 19.64
N SER A 101 18.85 16.22 19.20
CA SER A 101 18.88 15.86 17.78
C SER A 101 17.83 16.66 17.00
N TYR A 102 18.10 16.90 15.71
CA TYR A 102 17.17 17.62 14.83
C TYR A 102 15.76 16.99 14.78
N GLN A 103 15.66 15.66 14.92
CA GLN A 103 14.37 14.96 14.95
C GLN A 103 13.55 15.36 16.18
N MET A 104 14.18 15.39 17.36
CA MET A 104 13.55 15.82 18.61
C MET A 104 13.33 17.33 18.67
N GLU A 105 14.18 18.12 18.01
CA GLU A 105 14.03 19.58 17.92
C GLU A 105 12.81 19.96 17.06
N LYS A 106 12.62 19.29 15.91
CA LYS A 106 11.56 19.64 14.95
C LYS A 106 10.28 18.83 15.12
N ASN A 107 10.30 17.68 15.79
CA ASN A 107 9.14 16.82 16.06
C ASN A 107 8.22 16.61 14.84
N ARG A 108 8.79 16.45 13.63
CA ARG A 108 7.99 16.33 12.40
C ARG A 108 7.30 14.98 12.24
N GLY A 109 7.66 13.98 13.05
CA GLY A 109 7.00 12.66 13.07
C GLY A 109 6.99 11.95 11.72
N LEU A 110 6.04 11.03 11.55
CA LEU A 110 5.85 10.20 10.34
C LEU A 110 5.12 10.94 9.22
N THR A 111 5.45 12.21 8.97
CA THR A 111 4.89 12.96 7.84
C THR A 111 5.32 12.37 6.49
N HIS A 112 4.40 12.31 5.54
CA HIS A 112 4.70 11.83 4.19
C HIS A 112 5.74 12.71 3.45
N LYS A 113 6.40 12.14 2.43
CA LYS A 113 7.34 12.86 1.57
C LYS A 113 6.61 13.91 0.71
N ARG A 114 6.92 15.19 0.94
CA ARG A 114 6.39 16.31 0.14
C ARG A 114 7.32 16.67 -1.03
N LYS A 115 6.75 16.99 -2.19
CA LYS A 115 7.49 17.45 -3.39
C LYS A 115 8.18 18.79 -3.14
N LYS A 116 9.32 19.04 -3.77
CA LYS A 116 10.10 20.30 -3.60
C LYS A 116 9.31 21.54 -4.03
N GLU A 117 8.56 21.43 -5.12
CA GLU A 117 7.69 22.48 -5.67
C GLU A 117 6.68 22.99 -4.63
N THR A 118 6.09 22.07 -3.87
CA THR A 118 5.12 22.40 -2.81
C THR A 118 5.72 23.09 -1.59
N LYS A 119 7.05 23.15 -1.46
CA LYS A 119 7.73 23.88 -0.38
C LYS A 119 7.85 25.37 -0.69
N ASN A 120 7.82 25.78 -1.96
CA ASN A 120 7.90 27.17 -2.39
C ASN A 120 6.66 27.55 -3.21
N PRO A 121 5.71 28.32 -2.66
CA PRO A 121 4.44 28.58 -3.33
C PRO A 121 4.63 29.28 -4.69
N ARG A 122 5.63 30.16 -4.82
CA ARG A 122 5.93 30.84 -6.08
C ARG A 122 6.32 29.87 -7.18
N LYS A 123 7.16 28.87 -6.86
CA LYS A 123 7.61 27.87 -7.84
C LYS A 123 6.47 26.94 -8.24
N LYS A 124 5.66 26.50 -7.27
CA LYS A 124 4.45 25.71 -7.52
C LYS A 124 3.54 26.37 -8.55
N TYR A 125 3.19 27.65 -8.37
CA TYR A 125 2.27 28.32 -9.28
C TYR A 125 2.90 28.59 -10.66
N LYS A 126 4.20 28.89 -10.71
CA LYS A 126 4.92 29.05 -11.98
C LYS A 126 4.88 27.75 -12.80
N GLU A 127 5.24 26.62 -12.20
CA GLU A 127 5.27 25.32 -12.88
C GLU A 127 3.86 24.84 -13.27
N GLN A 128 2.84 25.17 -12.47
CA GLN A 128 1.44 24.90 -12.81
C GLN A 128 1.01 25.64 -14.08
N HIS A 129 1.39 26.91 -14.21
CA HIS A 129 1.09 27.73 -15.38
C HIS A 129 1.79 27.19 -16.64
N GLU A 130 3.10 26.96 -16.56
CA GLU A 130 3.88 26.41 -17.68
C GLU A 130 3.32 25.05 -18.13
N LYS A 131 2.88 24.22 -17.18
CA LYS A 131 2.23 22.94 -17.46
C LYS A 131 0.86 23.11 -18.12
N SER A 132 0.04 24.06 -17.67
CA SER A 132 -1.27 24.31 -18.29
C SER A 132 -1.12 24.86 -19.70
N GLU A 133 -0.17 25.78 -19.94
CA GLU A 133 0.11 26.31 -21.28
C GLU A 133 0.57 25.20 -22.24
N SER A 134 1.46 24.33 -21.75
CA SER A 134 1.94 23.18 -22.55
C SER A 134 0.82 22.18 -22.84
N ALA A 135 -0.08 21.93 -21.89
CA ALA A 135 -1.22 21.03 -22.07
C ALA A 135 -2.29 21.61 -23.01
N GLU A 136 -2.56 22.91 -22.90
CA GLU A 136 -3.45 23.64 -23.81
C GLU A 136 -2.91 23.60 -25.24
N ARG A 137 -1.63 23.89 -25.42
CA ARG A 137 -0.97 23.80 -26.72
C ARG A 137 -0.95 22.39 -27.30
N ALA A 138 -0.80 21.36 -26.46
CA ALA A 138 -0.88 19.98 -26.92
C ALA A 138 -2.32 19.56 -27.31
N GLY A 139 -3.34 20.14 -26.65
CA GLY A 139 -4.75 19.86 -26.93
C GLY A 139 -5.34 20.70 -28.07
N ALA A 140 -4.87 21.93 -28.26
CA ALA A 140 -5.20 22.79 -29.38
C ALA A 140 -4.21 22.50 -30.51
N GLY A 141 -4.65 21.74 -31.52
CA GLY A 141 -3.81 21.39 -32.68
C GLY A 141 -2.99 22.58 -33.19
N ASP A 142 -1.65 22.41 -33.19
CA ASP A 142 -0.67 23.48 -33.36
C ASP A 142 -0.93 24.33 -34.62
N GLN A 143 -1.41 25.56 -34.45
CA GLN A 143 -1.48 26.57 -35.51
C GLN A 143 -0.09 26.85 -36.12
N GLU A 144 0.98 26.60 -35.36
CA GLU A 144 2.36 26.77 -35.82
C GLU A 144 2.77 25.79 -36.93
N THR A 145 2.15 24.61 -37.00
CA THR A 145 2.37 23.68 -38.12
C THR A 145 1.80 24.25 -39.42
N TYR A 146 0.68 24.97 -39.35
CA TYR A 146 0.03 25.58 -40.50
C TYR A 146 0.85 26.76 -41.06
N TRP A 147 1.38 27.61 -40.18
CA TRP A 147 2.31 28.67 -40.58
C TRP A 147 3.62 28.11 -41.16
N SER A 148 4.16 27.04 -40.58
CA SER A 148 5.41 26.41 -41.08
C SER A 148 5.23 25.79 -42.48
N LEU A 149 4.09 25.17 -42.77
CA LEU A 149 3.76 24.63 -44.09
C LEU A 149 3.51 25.74 -45.14
N TRP A 150 2.89 26.85 -44.72
CA TRP A 150 2.62 27.99 -45.60
C TRP A 150 3.91 28.74 -46.00
N TRP A 151 4.81 28.99 -45.03
CA TRP A 151 6.12 29.60 -45.34
C TRP A 151 7.04 28.66 -46.15
N GLY A 152 6.96 27.34 -45.94
CA GLY A 152 7.70 26.35 -46.73
C GLY A 152 7.25 26.22 -48.19
N SER A 153 5.99 26.55 -48.51
CA SER A 153 5.49 26.60 -49.89
C SER A 153 5.83 27.92 -50.62
N LEU A 154 6.18 28.99 -49.90
CA LEU A 154 6.45 30.30 -50.50
C LEU A 154 7.89 30.43 -51.03
N TRP A 155 8.75 29.47 -50.71
CA TRP A 155 10.19 29.46 -51.07
C TRP A 155 10.60 28.25 -51.93
N ASN A 156 9.63 27.57 -52.57
CA ASN A 156 9.84 26.54 -53.60
C ASN A 156 9.32 27.03 -54.95
#